data_AF-A0A7J9D8B5-F1
#
_entry.id   AF-A0A7J9D8B5-F1
#
_cell.length_a   1.000
_cell.length_b   1.000
_cell.length_c   1.000
_cell.angle_alpha   90.00
_cell.angle_beta   90.00
_cell.angle_gamma   90.00
#
_symmetry.space_group_name_H-M   'P 1'
#
loop_
_entity.id
_entity.type
_entity.pdbx_description
1 polymer ?
#
loop_
_entity_poly.entity_id
_entity_poly.type
_entity_poly.pdbx_seq_one_letter_code
_entity_poly.pdbx_strand_id
1 'polypeptide(L)' 'MQSDAGEEELCCVFVPTNHLYIGDIFLINTKDVIRLNLSVREGIEIVISGGMSMPQILSTLDTQLETSRPERG' A
#
# COMPACT_ATOMS: atom_id res chain seq x y z
N MET A 1 19.24 3.49 26.20
CA MET A 1 17.91 2.90 26.06
C MET A 1 17.76 2.48 24.61
N GLN A 2 18.12 1.23 24.31
CA GLN A 2 17.78 0.62 23.03
C GLN A 2 16.52 -0.17 23.30
N SER A 3 15.37 0.37 22.90
CA SER A 3 14.17 -0.41 22.82
C SER A 3 14.44 -1.50 21.80
N ASP A 4 14.27 -2.76 22.20
CA ASP A 4 14.10 -3.88 21.28
C ASP A 4 12.80 -3.60 20.50
N ALA A 5 12.88 -2.73 19.50
CA ALA A 5 11.79 -2.49 18.59
C ALA A 5 11.77 -3.72 17.69
N GLY A 6 10.91 -4.69 18.04
CA GLY A 6 10.71 -5.90 17.25
C GLY A 6 10.51 -5.59 15.75
N GLU A 7 10.82 -6.56 14.90
CA GLU A 7 10.79 -6.43 13.44
C GLU A 7 9.54 -5.65 12.96
N GLU A 8 9.78 -4.52 12.28
CA GLU A 8 8.73 -3.63 11.76
C GLU A 8 8.38 -4.04 10.34
N GLU A 9 7.11 -4.35 10.08
CA GLU A 9 6.63 -4.66 8.74
C GLU A 9 6.44 -3.37 7.95
N LEU A 10 7.09 -3.28 6.78
CA LEU A 10 7.05 -2.11 5.90
C LEU A 10 6.37 -2.47 4.57
N CYS A 11 5.59 -1.52 4.05
CA CYS A 11 5.03 -1.54 2.72
C CYS A 11 5.86 -0.67 1.77
N CYS A 12 6.19 -1.21 0.60
CA CYS A 12 6.78 -0.46 -0.50
C CYS A 12 5.66 0.23 -1.29
N VAL A 13 5.54 1.55 -1.16
CA VAL A 13 4.50 2.36 -1.78
C VAL A 13 5.11 3.16 -2.92
N PHE A 14 4.58 2.95 -4.12
CA PHE A 14 4.92 3.75 -5.30
C PHE A 14 3.97 4.94 -5.42
N VAL A 15 4.52 6.15 -5.49
CA VAL A 15 3.78 7.39 -5.73
C VAL A 15 4.05 7.84 -7.16
N PRO A 16 3.11 7.64 -8.09
CA PRO A 16 3.32 7.96 -9.49
C PRO A 16 3.33 9.46 -9.73
N THR A 17 4.06 9.88 -10.76
CA THR A 17 3.80 11.14 -11.47
C THR A 17 2.77 10.90 -12.59
N ASN A 18 2.42 11.95 -13.34
CA ASN A 18 1.59 11.83 -14.55
C ASN A 18 2.18 10.85 -15.62
N HIS A 19 3.42 10.40 -15.46
CA HIS A 19 4.02 9.32 -16.24
C HIS A 19 4.17 8.06 -15.37
N LEU A 20 3.43 6.99 -15.69
CA LEU A 20 3.29 5.77 -14.85
C LEU A 20 4.60 5.07 -14.44
N TYR A 21 5.71 5.33 -15.12
CA TYR A 21 7.02 4.72 -14.83
C TYR A 21 7.96 5.63 -14.04
N ILE A 22 7.54 6.87 -13.78
CA ILE A 22 8.34 7.88 -13.09
C ILE A 22 7.57 8.29 -11.84
N GLY A 23 8.24 8.20 -10.70
CA GLY A 23 7.65 8.48 -9.41
C GLY A 23 8.60 8.16 -8.29
N ASP A 24 8.10 8.32 -7.07
CA ASP A 24 8.86 8.08 -5.86
C ASP A 24 8.48 6.73 -5.26
N ILE A 25 9.43 6.10 -4.56
CA ILE A 25 9.20 4.87 -3.81
C ILE A 25 9.44 5.19 -2.33
N PHE A 26 8.45 4.90 -1.50
CA PHE A 26 8.51 5.06 -0.05
C PHE A 26 8.40 3.70 0.65
N LEU A 27 9.12 3.55 1.76
CA LEU A 27 8.90 2.47 2.72
C LEU A 27 8.10 3.04 3.89
N ILE A 28 6.88 2.54 4.08
CA ILE A 28 5.92 3.05 5.06
C ILE A 28 5.53 1.91 6.01
N ASN A 29 5.37 2.17 7.30
CA ASN A 29 4.85 1.18 8.25
C ASN A 29 3.48 0.67 7.78
N THR A 30 3.27 -0.65 7.79
CA THR A 30 1.99 -1.24 7.36
C THR A 30 0.78 -0.74 8.15
N LYS A 31 0.97 -0.29 9.40
CA LYS A 31 -0.06 0.32 10.25
C LYS A 31 -0.57 1.66 9.73
N ASP A 32 0.23 2.36 8.93
CA ASP A 32 -0.11 3.66 8.33
C ASP A 32 -0.66 3.50 6.90
N VAL A 33 -0.82 2.27 6.40
CA VAL A 33 -1.29 1.98 5.04
C VAL A 33 -2.70 1.40 5.07
N ILE A 34 -3.61 2.03 4.32
CA ILE A 34 -4.98 1.53 4.11
C ILE A 34 -5.02 0.76 2.79
N ARG A 35 -5.33 -0.54 2.86
CA ARG A 35 -5.53 -1.37 1.66
C ARG A 35 -6.93 -1.20 1.11
N LEU A 36 -7.03 -0.67 -0.11
CA LEU A 36 -8.29 -0.50 -0.81
C LEU A 36 -8.70 -1.81 -1.51
N ASN A 37 -10.00 -2.07 -1.54
CA ASN A 37 -10.58 -3.11 -2.39
C ASN A 37 -10.71 -2.57 -3.82
N LEU A 38 -9.56 -2.28 -4.43
CA LEU A 38 -9.42 -1.84 -5.81
C LEU A 38 -8.41 -2.74 -6.51
N SER A 39 -8.72 -3.11 -7.74
CA SER A 39 -7.76 -3.79 -8.61
C SER A 39 -6.64 -2.85 -9.04
N VAL A 40 -5.50 -3.43 -9.41
CA VAL A 40 -4.38 -2.67 -10.00
C VAL A 40 -4.82 -1.88 -11.24
N ARG A 41 -5.71 -2.46 -12.05
CA ARG A 41 -6.25 -1.80 -13.24
C ARG A 41 -7.00 -0.52 -12.87
N GLU A 42 -7.92 -0.58 -11.92
CA GLU A 42 -8.68 0.59 -11.46
C GLU A 42 -7.74 1.66 -10.88
N GLY A 43 -6.73 1.25 -10.11
CA GLY A 43 -5.71 2.16 -9.61
C GLY A 43 -4.96 2.91 -10.73
N ILE A 44 -4.57 2.20 -11.79
CA ILE A 44 -3.92 2.79 -12.96
C ILE A 44 -4.87 3.77 -13.68
N GLU A 45 -6.15 3.41 -13.86
CA GLU A 45 -7.15 4.28 -14.50
C GLU A 45 -7.35 5.59 -13.72
N ILE A 46 -7.32 5.56 -12.38
CA ILE A 46 -7.36 6.76 -11.53
C ILE A 46 -6.16 7.66 -11.80
N VAL A 47 -4.95 7.10 -11.86
CA VAL A 47 -3.72 7.88 -12.07
C VAL A 47 -3.68 8.51 -13.47
N ILE A 48 -3.94 7.73 -14.53
CA ILE A 48 -3.92 8.22 -15.92
C ILE A 48 -4.97 9.30 -16.15
N SER A 49 -6.14 9.16 -15.52
CA SER A 49 -7.22 10.15 -15.64
C SER A 49 -6.99 11.41 -14.81
N GLY A 50 -5.86 11.54 -14.11
CA GLY A 50 -5.59 12.67 -13.21
C GLY A 50 -6.57 12.73 -12.03
N GLY A 51 -7.11 11.59 -11.62
CA GLY A 51 -8.09 11.48 -10.53
C GLY A 51 -9.55 11.56 -10.97
N MET A 52 -9.87 11.77 -12.25
CA MET A 52 -11.26 11.85 -12.72
C MET A 52 -12.05 10.55 -12.52
N SER A 53 -11.37 9.39 -12.57
CA SER A 53 -11.98 8.08 -12.30
C SER A 53 -12.03 7.73 -10.80
N MET A 54 -11.68 8.65 -9.90
CA MET A 54 -11.68 8.39 -8.46
C MET A 54 -13.11 8.15 -7.96
N PRO A 55 -13.42 6.98 -7.37
CA PRO A 55 -14.72 6.73 -6.77
C PRO A 55 -14.96 7.64 -5.57
N GLN A 56 -16.20 8.07 -5.38
CA GLN A 56 -16.62 8.91 -4.24
C GLN A 56 -16.61 8.14 -2.91
N ILE A 57 -16.72 6.81 -2.97
CA ILE A 57 -16.73 5.93 -1.82
C ILE A 57 -15.65 4.87 -2.02
N LEU A 58 -14.75 4.77 -1.06
CA LEU A 58 -13.70 3.76 -1.02
C LEU A 58 -14.11 2.64 -0.08
N SER A 59 -13.91 1.40 -0.52
CA SER A 59 -14.00 0.22 0.33
C SER A 59 -12.60 -0.31 0.63
N THR A 60 -12.39 -0.79 1.85
CA THR A 60 -11.13 -1.36 2.30
C THR A 60 -11.18 -2.87 2.26
N LEU A 61 -10.03 -3.52 2.04
CA LEU A 61 -9.90 -4.94 2.28
C LEU A 61 -9.83 -5.18 3.78
N ASP A 62 -10.74 -5.98 4.33
CA ASP A 62 -10.61 -6.50 5.70
C ASP A 62 -9.36 -7.37 5.76
N THR A 63 -8.27 -6.77 6.22
CA THR A 63 -6.99 -7.47 6.32
C THR A 63 -6.96 -8.19 7.66
N GLN A 64 -7.54 -9.39 7.73
CA GLN A 64 -7.07 -10.37 8.71
C GLN A 64 -5.64 -10.73 8.28
N LEU A 65 -4.66 -10.04 8.89
CA LEU A 65 -3.25 -10.36 8.78
C LEU A 65 -3.05 -11.75 9.42
N GLU A 66 -3.30 -12.81 8.64
CA GLU A 66 -2.87 -14.16 8.97
C GLU A 66 -1.38 -14.11 9.24
N THR A 67 -1.04 -14.42 10.49
CA THR A 67 0.30 -14.47 11.06
C THR A 67 1.08 -15.58 10.37
N SER A 68 1.55 -15.35 9.16
CA SER A 68 2.43 -16.27 8.45
C SER A 68 3.87 -16.02 8.89
N ARG A 69 4.16 -16.35 10.15
CA ARG A 69 5.52 -16.63 10.59
C ARG A 69 5.88 -18.02 10.07
N PRO A 70 6.81 -18.19 9.11
CA PRO A 70 7.40 -19.49 8.91
C PRO A 70 8.21 -19.81 10.16
N GLU A 71 7.89 -20.92 10.83
CA GLU A 71 8.70 -21.44 11.92
C GLU A 71 10.11 -21.71 11.40
N ARG A 72 11.07 -20.90 11.84
CA ARG A 72 12.49 -21.15 11.63
C ARG A 72 12.85 -22.40 12.46
N GLY A 73 13.02 -23.53 11.78
CA GLY A 73 13.76 -24.69 12.28
C GLY A 73 15.27 -24.47 12.26
#